data_AF-A0A349SQH6-F1
#
_entry.id   AF-A0A349SQH6-F1
#
_cell.length_a   1.000
_cell.length_b   1.000
_cell.length_c   1.000
_cell.angle_alpha   90.00
_cell.angle_beta   90.00
_cell.angle_gamma   90.00
#
_symmetry.space_group_name_H-M   'P 1'
#
loop_
_entity.id
_entity.type
_entity.pdbx_description
1 polymer ?
#
loop_
_entity_poly.entity_id
_entity_poly.type
_entity_poly.pdbx_seq_one_letter_code
_entity_poly.pdbx_strand_id
1 'polypeptide(L)'
;MANIKHAVRAAIAGTLLGGTVLIQSAFAAPLCNPTSLITCALPFPSDIWANQNSNSPTGIIINMSDDVLRPEVLAQLPVANGISVQQVFNNASGYSAASAVVFEFEQQPDAATLPKYGGSAVIAFDLTTNEPLDIRTQINAYARGRRVSAPSEVLEVFPMGRWPFGHQIAVAVTKDMALVGETEDFLSLQDSADTPQAIAYLDTVTGALQQMGLDPEQVRNATVFTVRDRAEVLTPIRTLVERTFESDHPVRNLQVDYKSYFSRKAALITGELLTHNYRREEGVGLVDFNGDYQEQWIPFRLTLPRAARNEGSVPVAFYAHGLGASKETDLLVGDQNAGLGIATFSVDFPNHGARAEADGGAVFSNLVIDKVTREIGMMTQNNIDFAAAHKALIGMSDLDVVGKWRWGGCWQCADGVADLDTSRVFMQGTSLGGVLGSAYAALSPDLDGAIFQVTGVGVTSILAGSILWDVA
;
A
#
# COMPACT_ATOMS: atom_id res chain seq x y z
N MET A 1 -8.97 38.56 31.93
CA MET A 1 -8.32 39.51 32.85
C MET A 1 -6.94 38.92 33.18
N ALA A 2 -5.90 39.26 32.40
CA ALA A 2 -4.91 40.32 32.69
C ALA A 2 -4.07 39.95 33.94
N ASN A 3 -2.74 39.79 33.96
CA ASN A 3 -1.62 40.52 33.32
C ASN A 3 -0.28 39.74 33.57
N ILE A 4 0.67 39.59 32.63
CA ILE A 4 1.85 40.47 32.29
C ILE A 4 2.95 40.48 33.38
N LYS A 5 4.28 40.46 33.18
CA LYS A 5 5.31 40.25 32.12
C LYS A 5 6.71 40.46 32.79
N HIS A 6 7.77 39.77 32.29
CA HIS A 6 9.19 40.20 32.10
C HIS A 6 10.03 40.55 33.37
N ALA A 7 11.37 40.50 33.44
CA ALA A 7 12.50 40.55 32.49
C ALA A 7 13.70 39.75 33.09
N VAL A 8 14.85 39.52 32.41
CA VAL A 8 16.00 40.46 32.33
C VAL A 8 16.90 40.13 31.12
N ARG A 9 17.32 41.19 30.40
CA ARG A 9 18.47 41.26 29.47
C ARG A 9 19.41 42.37 29.96
N ALA A 10 20.73 42.17 29.78
CA ALA A 10 21.74 43.16 29.35
C ALA A 10 23.13 42.49 29.47
N ALA A 11 23.94 42.26 28.43
CA ALA A 11 24.56 43.13 27.41
C ALA A 11 26.02 43.50 27.78
N ILE A 12 26.97 43.10 26.94
CA ILE A 12 28.24 43.82 26.71
C ILE A 12 28.50 43.82 25.20
N ALA A 13 28.63 45.03 24.66
CA ALA A 13 29.03 45.30 23.29
C ALA A 13 30.50 45.73 23.26
N GLY A 14 31.24 45.31 22.22
CA GLY A 14 32.58 45.77 21.89
C GLY A 14 32.82 45.66 20.39
N THR A 15 33.05 46.80 19.77
CA THR A 15 33.09 47.08 18.33
C THR A 15 34.28 46.44 17.61
N LEU A 16 34.05 45.83 16.44
CA LEU A 16 35.06 45.73 15.37
C LEU A 16 34.35 45.70 14.00
N LEU A 17 34.55 46.78 13.26
CA LEU A 17 34.22 46.92 11.85
C LEU A 17 35.06 45.92 11.03
N GLY A 18 34.39 45.02 10.31
CA GLY A 18 35.01 44.12 9.34
C GLY A 18 33.92 43.49 8.49
N GLY A 19 33.99 43.69 7.17
CA GLY A 19 32.94 43.35 6.21
C GLY A 19 32.42 41.92 6.34
N THR A 20 31.16 41.80 6.71
CA THR A 20 30.40 40.56 6.55
C THR A 20 29.84 40.57 5.13
N VAL A 21 30.50 39.83 4.24
CA VAL A 21 29.85 39.34 3.02
C VAL A 21 28.63 38.57 3.50
N LEU A 22 27.44 39.15 3.30
CA LEU A 22 26.19 38.41 3.35
C LEU A 22 26.25 37.41 2.19
N ILE A 23 26.75 36.20 2.47
CA ILE A 23 26.48 35.05 1.62
C ILE A 23 24.99 34.79 1.82
N GLN A 24 24.14 35.48 1.05
CA GLN A 24 22.83 34.96 0.75
C GLN A 24 23.09 33.65 0.03
N SER A 25 22.97 32.55 0.76
CA SER A 25 22.76 31.25 0.14
C SER A 25 21.49 31.42 -0.69
N ALA A 26 21.66 31.65 -1.99
CA ALA A 26 20.57 31.58 -2.94
C ALA A 26 20.13 30.12 -2.96
N PHE A 27 19.22 29.76 -2.06
CA PHE A 27 18.47 28.52 -2.21
C PHE A 27 17.70 28.67 -3.52
N ALA A 28 18.03 27.85 -4.50
CA ALA A 28 17.26 27.80 -5.74
C ALA A 28 15.81 27.48 -5.37
N ALA A 29 14.85 28.16 -6.01
CA ALA A 29 13.45 27.85 -5.84
C ALA A 29 13.19 26.36 -6.20
N PRO A 30 12.26 25.67 -5.52
CA PRO A 30 11.94 24.30 -5.87
C PRO A 30 11.48 24.20 -7.32
N LEU A 31 11.89 23.12 -8.01
CA LEU A 31 11.36 22.81 -9.33
C LEU A 31 9.91 22.33 -9.16
N CYS A 32 8.97 23.22 -9.47
CA CYS A 32 7.54 22.90 -9.51
C CYS A 32 7.13 22.35 -10.87
N ASN A 33 6.01 21.64 -10.89
CA ASN A 33 5.34 21.31 -12.14
C ASN A 33 4.94 22.64 -12.83
N PRO A 34 5.27 22.86 -14.12
CA PRO A 34 5.01 24.13 -14.78
C PRO A 34 3.52 24.44 -14.97
N THR A 35 2.64 23.44 -14.87
CA THR A 35 1.18 23.64 -14.89
C THR A 35 0.58 23.62 -13.47
N SER A 36 1.39 23.85 -12.43
CA SER A 36 0.91 23.96 -11.05
C SER A 36 0.23 25.30 -10.79
N LEU A 37 -0.81 25.29 -9.97
CA LEU A 37 -1.53 26.52 -9.56
C LEU A 37 -1.19 26.88 -8.10
N ILE A 38 -1.54 26.02 -7.16
CA ILE A 38 -1.34 26.26 -5.72
C ILE A 38 -0.27 25.32 -5.17
N THR A 39 -0.37 24.03 -5.51
CA THR A 39 0.52 22.98 -5.02
C THR A 39 1.61 22.70 -6.05
N CYS A 40 2.87 23.03 -5.71
CA CYS A 40 4.06 22.87 -6.55
C CYS A 40 4.21 21.48 -7.21
N ALA A 41 3.79 20.42 -6.51
CA ALA A 41 3.87 19.05 -7.01
C ALA A 41 2.75 18.66 -8.00
N LEU A 42 1.69 19.45 -8.17
CA LEU A 42 0.53 19.10 -9.01
C LEU A 42 0.59 19.75 -10.40
N PRO A 43 0.13 19.07 -11.46
CA PRO A 43 -0.40 17.71 -11.46
C PRO A 43 0.66 16.64 -11.17
N PHE A 44 0.24 15.59 -10.47
CA PHE A 44 1.08 14.46 -10.04
C PHE A 44 0.42 13.14 -10.42
N PRO A 45 1.16 12.10 -10.83
CA PRO A 45 2.59 12.09 -11.13
C PRO A 45 2.95 12.90 -12.39
N SER A 46 4.24 13.24 -12.56
CA SER A 46 4.74 14.05 -13.68
C SER A 46 6.24 13.81 -13.94
N ASP A 47 6.61 13.61 -15.20
CA ASP A 47 8.01 13.42 -15.63
C ASP A 47 8.83 14.73 -15.65
N ILE A 48 8.32 15.86 -15.15
CA ILE A 48 9.14 17.07 -14.92
C ILE A 48 10.33 16.79 -13.98
N TRP A 49 10.18 15.82 -13.07
CA TRP A 49 11.24 15.37 -12.16
C TRP A 49 12.01 14.13 -12.68
N ALA A 50 11.78 13.71 -13.92
CA ALA A 50 12.49 12.60 -14.53
C ALA A 50 13.83 13.06 -15.12
N ASN A 51 14.90 12.35 -14.76
CA ASN A 51 16.23 12.52 -15.36
C ASN A 51 16.58 11.31 -16.20
N GLN A 52 17.14 11.55 -17.39
CA GLN A 52 17.64 10.48 -18.25
C GLN A 52 18.73 9.66 -17.55
N ASN A 53 18.61 8.34 -17.60
CA ASN A 53 19.57 7.41 -17.04
C ASN A 53 19.56 6.10 -17.83
N SER A 54 20.61 5.84 -18.60
CA SER A 54 20.75 4.65 -19.44
C SER A 54 20.86 3.34 -18.68
N ASN A 55 21.09 3.38 -17.36
CA ASN A 55 21.12 2.20 -16.49
C ASN A 55 19.75 1.91 -15.86
N SER A 56 18.78 2.81 -16.00
CA SER A 56 17.42 2.56 -15.54
C SER A 56 16.66 1.69 -16.54
N PRO A 57 15.84 0.72 -16.09
CA PRO A 57 15.04 -0.12 -16.99
C PRO A 57 14.03 0.65 -17.85
N THR A 58 13.63 1.86 -17.44
CA THR A 58 12.74 2.75 -18.21
C THR A 58 13.48 3.88 -18.92
N GLY A 59 14.81 3.93 -18.81
CA GLY A 59 15.63 5.02 -19.33
C GLY A 59 15.59 6.31 -18.49
N ILE A 60 14.83 6.35 -17.40
CA ILE A 60 14.77 7.51 -16.50
C ILE A 60 14.94 7.13 -15.02
N ILE A 61 15.35 8.09 -14.19
CA ILE A 61 15.17 8.02 -12.75
C ILE A 61 14.42 9.26 -12.26
N ILE A 62 13.59 9.11 -11.25
CA ILE A 62 12.93 10.25 -10.61
C ILE A 62 13.90 10.94 -9.66
N ASN A 63 13.89 12.28 -9.66
CA ASN A 63 14.62 13.13 -8.73
C ASN A 63 13.77 14.34 -8.33
N MET A 64 13.11 14.23 -7.19
CA MET A 64 12.14 15.19 -6.69
C MET A 64 12.56 15.70 -5.31
N SER A 65 12.66 17.03 -5.13
CA SER A 65 13.02 17.63 -3.84
C SER A 65 11.85 17.51 -2.84
N ASP A 66 12.15 17.50 -1.55
CA ASP A 66 11.13 17.62 -0.51
C ASP A 66 10.44 19.00 -0.56
N ASP A 67 11.12 20.03 -1.07
CA ASP A 67 10.64 21.41 -1.17
C ASP A 67 9.42 21.60 -2.08
N VAL A 68 9.00 20.54 -2.81
CA VAL A 68 7.73 20.51 -3.55
C VAL A 68 6.51 20.44 -2.63
N LEU A 69 6.71 20.08 -1.36
CA LEU A 69 5.69 20.13 -0.32
C LEU A 69 5.88 21.36 0.56
N ARG A 70 4.77 21.88 1.10
CA ARG A 70 4.81 22.98 2.05
C ARG A 70 5.56 22.59 3.33
N PRO A 71 6.34 23.50 3.95
CA PRO A 71 7.11 23.21 5.17
C PRO A 71 6.28 22.61 6.31
N GLU A 72 5.02 23.03 6.46
CA GLU A 72 4.11 22.52 7.51
C GLU A 72 3.72 21.06 7.29
N VAL A 73 3.71 20.60 6.03
CA VAL A 73 3.45 19.20 5.69
C VAL A 73 4.72 18.39 5.92
N LEU A 74 5.88 18.89 5.47
CA LEU A 74 7.17 18.24 5.69
C LEU A 74 7.47 18.02 7.18
N ALA A 75 7.12 19.00 8.03
CA ALA A 75 7.31 18.90 9.47
C ALA A 75 6.49 17.77 10.14
N GLN A 76 5.47 17.24 9.46
CA GLN A 76 4.65 16.12 9.95
C GLN A 76 5.16 14.76 9.46
N LEU A 77 6.01 14.72 8.43
CA LEU A 77 6.45 13.45 7.86
C LEU A 77 7.49 12.77 8.76
N PRO A 78 7.43 11.44 8.94
CA PRO A 78 8.44 10.70 9.69
C PRO A 78 9.71 10.48 8.84
N VAL A 79 10.42 11.57 8.53
CA VAL A 79 11.62 11.59 7.67
C VAL A 79 12.74 10.71 8.22
N ALA A 80 12.90 10.67 9.55
CA ALA A 80 13.87 9.80 10.21
C ALA A 80 13.61 8.30 9.94
N ASN A 81 12.38 7.94 9.60
CA ASN A 81 11.94 6.58 9.34
C ASN A 81 11.85 6.25 7.83
N GLY A 82 12.37 7.13 6.98
CA GLY A 82 12.41 6.92 5.53
C GLY A 82 11.17 7.40 4.78
N ILE A 83 10.38 8.29 5.37
CA ILE A 83 9.20 8.89 4.71
C ILE A 83 9.46 10.37 4.46
N SER A 84 9.89 10.67 3.23
CA SER A 84 9.93 12.00 2.62
C SER A 84 9.68 11.86 1.12
N VAL A 85 9.50 12.96 0.39
CA VAL A 85 9.36 12.91 -1.08
C VAL A 85 10.61 12.30 -1.69
N GLN A 86 11.78 12.81 -1.30
CA GLN A 86 13.07 12.32 -1.80
C GLN A 86 13.25 10.83 -1.50
N GLN A 87 12.96 10.40 -0.27
CA GLN A 87 13.16 9.01 0.15
C GLN A 87 12.22 8.02 -0.55
N VAL A 88 11.02 8.46 -0.94
CA VAL A 88 10.01 7.61 -1.59
C VAL A 88 10.20 7.53 -3.11
N PHE A 89 10.60 8.63 -3.75
CA PHE A 89 10.62 8.72 -5.21
C PHE A 89 12.02 8.64 -5.82
N ASN A 90 13.06 9.14 -5.16
CA ASN A 90 14.35 9.29 -5.82
C ASN A 90 14.98 7.95 -6.21
N ASN A 91 15.61 7.93 -7.38
CA ASN A 91 16.25 6.77 -8.01
C ASN A 91 15.29 5.66 -8.49
N ALA A 92 13.99 5.84 -8.33
CA ALA A 92 13.03 4.92 -8.93
C ALA A 92 12.96 5.09 -10.45
N SER A 93 12.70 4.01 -11.19
CA SER A 93 12.52 4.05 -12.65
C SER A 93 11.19 4.68 -13.11
N GLY A 94 10.43 5.30 -12.21
CA GLY A 94 9.15 5.94 -12.51
C GLY A 94 8.23 6.04 -11.30
N TYR A 95 6.93 6.14 -11.57
CA TYR A 95 5.86 6.26 -10.58
C TYR A 95 5.07 4.96 -10.38
N SER A 96 4.32 4.88 -9.27
CA SER A 96 3.54 3.70 -8.93
C SER A 96 2.48 3.38 -9.99
N ALA A 97 2.39 2.11 -10.37
CA ALA A 97 1.37 1.57 -11.27
C ALA A 97 -0.06 1.64 -10.72
N ALA A 98 -0.26 2.09 -9.48
CA ALA A 98 -1.57 2.20 -8.83
C ALA A 98 -1.86 3.60 -8.25
N SER A 99 -0.95 4.56 -8.42
CA SER A 99 -1.19 5.93 -7.95
C SER A 99 -2.31 6.59 -8.73
N ALA A 100 -3.13 7.39 -8.03
CA ALA A 100 -4.01 8.33 -8.69
C ALA A 100 -3.20 9.41 -9.40
N VAL A 101 -3.73 9.91 -10.50
CA VAL A 101 -3.31 11.16 -11.10
C VAL A 101 -4.17 12.26 -10.50
N VAL A 102 -3.53 13.31 -10.00
CA VAL A 102 -4.17 14.38 -9.22
C VAL A 102 -3.94 15.70 -9.92
N PHE A 103 -5.02 16.44 -10.15
CA PHE A 103 -5.02 17.80 -10.67
C PHE A 103 -5.60 18.74 -9.63
N GLU A 104 -5.24 20.02 -9.72
CA GLU A 104 -5.77 21.10 -8.91
C GLU A 104 -6.22 22.23 -9.85
N PHE A 105 -7.30 22.91 -9.47
CA PHE A 105 -7.91 24.03 -10.21
C PHE A 105 -8.15 25.22 -9.28
N GLU A 106 -8.31 26.43 -9.83
CA GLU A 106 -8.67 27.60 -9.02
C GLU A 106 -10.16 27.64 -8.74
N GLN A 107 -10.96 27.22 -9.72
CA GLN A 107 -12.41 27.22 -9.65
C GLN A 107 -12.97 25.81 -9.44
N GLN A 108 -14.15 25.76 -8.84
CA GLN A 108 -14.82 24.51 -8.53
C GLN A 108 -15.27 23.79 -9.83
N PRO A 109 -14.89 22.52 -10.04
CA PRO A 109 -15.43 21.71 -11.13
C PRO A 109 -16.93 21.49 -10.98
N ASP A 110 -17.68 21.67 -12.06
CA ASP A 110 -19.07 21.26 -12.12
C ASP A 110 -19.16 19.74 -12.18
N ALA A 111 -19.54 19.13 -11.05
CA ALA A 111 -19.69 17.69 -10.90
C ALA A 111 -20.66 17.07 -11.92
N ALA A 112 -21.62 17.83 -12.47
CA ALA A 112 -22.52 17.33 -13.51
C ALA A 112 -21.82 17.10 -14.86
N THR A 113 -20.68 17.76 -15.07
CA THR A 113 -19.86 17.67 -16.29
C THR A 113 -18.66 16.74 -16.15
N LEU A 114 -18.52 16.05 -15.02
CA LEU A 114 -17.48 15.06 -14.77
C LEU A 114 -18.09 13.65 -14.75
N PRO A 115 -18.13 12.94 -15.90
CA PRO A 115 -18.53 11.54 -15.93
C PRO A 115 -17.63 10.70 -15.03
N LYS A 116 -18.22 9.72 -14.32
CA LYS A 116 -17.51 8.80 -13.43
C LYS A 116 -16.31 8.11 -14.10
N TYR A 117 -16.38 7.85 -15.40
CA TYR A 117 -15.34 7.16 -16.18
C TYR A 117 -14.61 8.12 -17.14
N GLY A 118 -14.49 9.39 -16.76
CA GLY A 118 -13.80 10.44 -17.53
C GLY A 118 -14.62 10.96 -18.72
N GLY A 119 -15.02 10.09 -19.64
CA GLY A 119 -15.71 10.49 -20.88
C GLY A 119 -14.85 11.44 -21.71
N SER A 120 -15.45 12.50 -22.26
CA SER A 120 -14.69 13.54 -22.97
C SER A 120 -14.04 14.55 -22.02
N ALA A 121 -14.44 14.58 -20.74
CA ALA A 121 -13.94 15.53 -19.74
C ALA A 121 -12.55 15.19 -19.21
N VAL A 122 -12.23 13.89 -19.09
CA VAL A 122 -10.92 13.40 -18.65
C VAL A 122 -10.56 12.17 -19.47
N ILE A 123 -9.37 12.18 -20.06
CA ILE A 123 -8.89 11.12 -20.96
C ILE A 123 -7.53 10.66 -20.46
N ALA A 124 -7.34 9.34 -20.35
CA ALA A 124 -6.04 8.72 -20.10
C ALA A 124 -5.62 7.86 -21.28
N PHE A 125 -4.33 7.86 -21.58
CA PHE A 125 -3.79 7.26 -22.79
C PHE A 125 -2.40 6.68 -22.53
N ASP A 126 -2.15 5.48 -23.03
CA ASP A 126 -0.84 4.85 -23.04
C ASP A 126 -0.09 5.30 -24.29
N LEU A 127 0.94 6.14 -24.09
CA LEU A 127 1.73 6.66 -25.21
C LEU A 127 2.63 5.57 -25.82
N THR A 128 2.89 4.48 -25.09
CA THR A 128 3.75 3.37 -25.51
C THR A 128 3.01 2.44 -26.46
N THR A 129 1.76 2.08 -26.14
CA THR A 129 0.92 1.23 -26.99
C THR A 129 0.03 2.00 -27.93
N ASN A 130 -0.11 3.31 -27.72
CA ASN A 130 -1.01 4.19 -28.45
C ASN A 130 -2.49 3.82 -28.29
N GLU A 131 -2.90 3.52 -27.05
CA GLU A 131 -4.26 3.07 -26.71
C GLU A 131 -4.86 3.87 -25.54
N PRO A 132 -6.19 4.10 -25.54
CA PRO A 132 -6.87 4.71 -24.39
C PRO A 132 -6.88 3.76 -23.18
N LEU A 133 -6.88 4.34 -21.99
CA LEU A 133 -6.89 3.61 -20.72
C LEU A 133 -8.17 3.87 -19.93
N ASP A 134 -8.73 2.80 -19.34
CA ASP A 134 -9.91 2.90 -18.48
C ASP A 134 -9.58 3.56 -17.14
N ILE A 135 -10.31 4.62 -16.83
CA ILE A 135 -10.14 5.42 -15.62
C ILE A 135 -11.46 5.63 -14.88
N ARG A 136 -11.33 6.01 -13.60
CA ARG A 136 -12.41 6.54 -12.80
C ARG A 136 -12.00 7.89 -12.20
N THR A 137 -12.89 8.86 -12.27
CA THR A 137 -12.65 10.22 -11.78
C THR A 137 -13.48 10.52 -10.55
N GLN A 138 -13.00 11.42 -9.69
CA GLN A 138 -13.76 11.99 -8.59
C GLN A 138 -13.21 13.35 -8.17
N ILE A 139 -14.08 14.25 -7.74
CA ILE A 139 -13.67 15.48 -7.04
C ILE A 139 -13.42 15.11 -5.58
N ASN A 140 -12.26 15.51 -5.04
CA ASN A 140 -11.92 15.22 -3.65
C ASN A 140 -12.76 16.11 -2.70
N ALA A 141 -13.69 15.50 -1.97
CA ALA A 141 -14.56 16.23 -1.05
C ALA A 141 -13.82 16.73 0.21
N TYR A 142 -12.81 15.98 0.67
CA TYR A 142 -12.02 16.35 1.84
C TYR A 142 -11.18 17.61 1.60
N ALA A 143 -10.57 17.73 0.42
CA ALA A 143 -9.82 18.92 0.00
C ALA A 143 -10.66 20.20 -0.01
N ARG A 144 -11.99 20.08 -0.16
CA ARG A 144 -12.95 21.19 -0.08
C ARG A 144 -13.58 21.37 1.30
N GLY A 145 -13.29 20.45 2.22
CA GLY A 145 -13.90 20.40 3.53
C GLY A 145 -13.39 21.50 4.47
N ARG A 146 -14.10 21.70 5.59
CA ARG A 146 -13.69 22.67 6.63
C ARG A 146 -12.55 22.18 7.52
N ARG A 147 -12.05 20.97 7.25
CA ARG A 147 -11.02 20.27 8.03
C ARG A 147 -9.60 20.51 7.51
N VAL A 148 -9.48 21.14 6.34
CA VAL A 148 -8.20 21.58 5.78
C VAL A 148 -7.94 23.05 6.11
N SER A 149 -6.67 23.44 6.14
CA SER A 149 -6.25 24.83 6.44
C SER A 149 -6.70 25.83 5.38
N ALA A 150 -6.74 25.40 4.12
CA ALA A 150 -7.28 26.14 2.99
C ALA A 150 -7.95 25.14 2.03
N PRO A 151 -9.21 25.37 1.63
CA PRO A 151 -9.86 24.56 0.61
C PRO A 151 -9.12 24.60 -0.72
N SER A 152 -9.12 23.48 -1.45
CA SER A 152 -8.53 23.37 -2.79
C SER A 152 -9.43 22.50 -3.69
N GLU A 153 -9.49 22.85 -4.97
CA GLU A 153 -10.33 22.18 -5.95
C GLU A 153 -9.55 21.05 -6.63
N VAL A 154 -9.55 19.88 -5.98
CA VAL A 154 -8.73 18.72 -6.38
C VAL A 154 -9.56 17.69 -7.14
N LEU A 155 -9.08 17.30 -8.32
CA LEU A 155 -9.57 16.20 -9.12
C LEU A 155 -8.63 15.00 -9.00
N GLU A 156 -9.19 13.83 -8.71
CA GLU A 156 -8.46 12.57 -8.67
C GLU A 156 -8.90 11.66 -9.81
N VAL A 157 -7.93 11.08 -10.52
CA VAL A 157 -8.10 10.16 -11.64
C VAL A 157 -7.42 8.85 -11.29
N PHE A 158 -8.21 7.82 -11.01
CA PHE A 158 -7.72 6.48 -10.66
C PHE A 158 -7.75 5.58 -11.89
N PRO A 159 -6.71 4.77 -12.13
CA PRO A 159 -6.81 3.73 -13.15
C PRO A 159 -7.79 2.65 -12.69
N MET A 160 -8.58 2.09 -13.62
CA MET A 160 -9.44 0.94 -13.32
C MET A 160 -8.64 -0.38 -13.29
N GLY A 161 -7.55 -0.44 -14.05
CA GLY A 161 -6.49 -1.45 -13.93
C GLY A 161 -5.25 -0.88 -13.22
N ARG A 162 -4.14 -1.59 -13.23
CA ARG A 162 -2.84 -0.94 -12.97
C ARG A 162 -2.42 -0.18 -14.22
N TRP A 163 -1.81 0.99 -14.07
CA TRP A 163 -1.05 1.59 -15.17
C TRP A 163 -0.01 0.57 -15.66
N PRO A 164 0.13 0.34 -16.97
CA PRO A 164 1.09 -0.61 -17.49
C PRO A 164 2.52 -0.30 -17.02
N PHE A 165 3.20 -1.29 -16.45
CA PHE A 165 4.56 -1.11 -15.91
C PHE A 165 5.55 -0.77 -17.03
N GLY A 166 6.46 0.17 -16.76
CA GLY A 166 7.48 0.61 -17.72
C GLY A 166 6.97 1.47 -18.88
N HIS A 167 5.66 1.75 -18.93
CA HIS A 167 5.06 2.55 -20.00
C HIS A 167 5.00 4.04 -19.62
N GLN A 168 4.94 4.88 -20.63
CA GLN A 168 4.64 6.31 -20.48
C GLN A 168 3.14 6.56 -20.68
N ILE A 169 2.55 7.29 -19.73
CA ILE A 169 1.11 7.53 -19.63
C ILE A 169 0.85 9.03 -19.70
N ALA A 170 -0.15 9.42 -20.49
CA ALA A 170 -0.67 10.78 -20.53
C ALA A 170 -2.08 10.82 -19.96
N VAL A 171 -2.38 11.84 -19.15
CA VAL A 171 -3.73 12.10 -18.66
C VAL A 171 -4.02 13.57 -18.90
N ALA A 172 -5.15 13.86 -19.55
CA ALA A 172 -5.59 15.20 -19.88
C ALA A 172 -6.99 15.47 -19.32
N VAL A 173 -7.18 16.66 -18.78
CA VAL A 173 -8.48 17.21 -18.39
C VAL A 173 -8.87 18.23 -19.45
N THR A 174 -10.03 18.06 -20.07
CA THR A 174 -10.48 18.91 -21.18
C THR A 174 -11.43 20.00 -20.69
N LYS A 175 -11.73 20.97 -21.58
CA LYS A 175 -12.68 22.05 -21.33
C LYS A 175 -14.14 21.56 -21.26
N ASP A 176 -14.42 20.30 -21.58
CA ASP A 176 -15.73 19.67 -21.36
C ASP A 176 -16.03 19.50 -19.87
N MET A 177 -15.00 19.42 -19.02
CA MET A 177 -15.18 19.63 -17.58
C MET A 177 -15.36 21.12 -17.32
N ALA A 178 -16.59 21.53 -17.01
CA ALA A 178 -16.90 22.93 -16.81
C ALA A 178 -16.32 23.45 -15.49
N LEU A 179 -15.60 24.56 -15.59
CA LEU A 179 -15.03 25.32 -14.47
C LEU A 179 -15.49 26.77 -14.64
N VAL A 180 -16.52 27.19 -13.90
CA VAL A 180 -17.12 28.51 -14.08
C VAL A 180 -16.18 29.59 -13.56
N GLY A 181 -15.74 30.49 -14.44
CA GLY A 181 -14.85 31.59 -14.09
C GLY A 181 -13.37 31.25 -14.15
N GLU A 182 -13.01 30.02 -14.53
CA GLU A 182 -11.62 29.58 -14.69
C GLU A 182 -11.02 30.23 -15.94
N THR A 183 -9.95 31.00 -15.73
CA THR A 183 -9.21 31.66 -16.79
C THR A 183 -7.95 30.90 -17.17
N GLU A 184 -7.39 30.11 -16.25
CA GLU A 184 -6.23 29.29 -16.53
C GLU A 184 -6.61 28.06 -17.36
N ASP A 185 -5.80 27.77 -18.36
CA ASP A 185 -5.86 26.56 -19.17
C ASP A 185 -4.46 26.10 -19.57
N PHE A 186 -4.36 25.01 -20.34
CA PHE A 186 -3.06 24.45 -20.67
C PHE A 186 -2.17 25.45 -21.44
N LEU A 187 -2.75 26.27 -22.31
CA LEU A 187 -2.01 27.25 -23.10
C LEU A 187 -1.53 28.43 -22.24
N SER A 188 -2.37 28.97 -21.35
CA SER A 188 -1.94 30.06 -20.45
C SER A 188 -0.82 29.62 -19.50
N LEU A 189 -0.91 28.38 -19.00
CA LEU A 189 0.11 27.79 -18.15
C LEU A 189 1.39 27.49 -18.92
N GLN A 190 1.28 27.03 -20.17
CA GLN A 190 2.42 26.82 -21.05
C GLN A 190 3.17 28.13 -21.36
N ASP A 191 2.44 29.20 -21.65
CA ASP A 191 3.00 30.53 -21.94
C ASP A 191 3.72 31.15 -20.73
N SER A 192 3.39 30.68 -19.52
CA SER A 192 4.00 31.15 -18.26
C SER A 192 5.31 30.43 -17.90
N ALA A 193 5.68 29.37 -18.63
CA ALA A 193 6.90 28.61 -18.35
C ALA A 193 8.16 29.36 -18.78
N ASP A 194 9.08 29.56 -17.83
CA ASP A 194 10.27 30.40 -18.02
C ASP A 194 11.61 29.65 -17.86
N THR A 195 11.58 28.37 -17.49
CA THR A 195 12.79 27.53 -17.37
C THR A 195 12.93 26.56 -18.54
N PRO A 196 14.16 26.26 -19.00
CA PRO A 196 14.39 25.28 -20.07
C PRO A 196 13.77 23.90 -19.79
N GLN A 197 13.79 23.48 -18.53
CA GLN A 197 13.24 22.20 -18.08
C GLN A 197 11.71 22.20 -18.16
N ALA A 198 11.06 23.27 -17.70
CA ALA A 198 9.61 23.45 -17.82
C ALA A 198 9.15 23.44 -19.28
N ILE A 199 9.84 24.21 -20.14
CA ILE A 199 9.53 24.30 -21.57
C ILE A 199 9.65 22.93 -22.24
N ALA A 200 10.76 22.21 -22.01
CA ALA A 200 10.98 20.89 -22.58
C ALA A 200 9.94 19.84 -22.12
N TYR A 201 9.51 19.92 -20.86
CA TYR A 201 8.43 19.07 -20.35
C TYR A 201 7.09 19.41 -21.02
N LEU A 202 6.75 20.69 -21.16
CA LEU A 202 5.52 21.12 -21.82
C LEU A 202 5.49 20.77 -23.32
N ASP A 203 6.63 20.76 -24.00
CA ASP A 203 6.76 20.24 -25.36
C ASP A 203 6.41 18.74 -25.42
N THR A 204 6.87 17.98 -24.41
CA THR A 204 6.54 16.55 -24.27
C THR A 204 5.03 16.35 -24.05
N VAL A 205 4.43 17.15 -23.17
CA VAL A 205 2.98 17.12 -22.91
C VAL A 205 2.20 17.49 -24.17
N THR A 206 2.64 18.53 -24.91
CA THR A 206 2.00 18.95 -26.17
C THR A 206 2.05 17.83 -27.22
N GLY A 207 3.19 17.15 -27.36
CA GLY A 207 3.32 15.97 -28.23
C GLY A 207 2.40 14.82 -27.82
N ALA A 208 2.26 14.58 -26.51
CA ALA A 208 1.33 13.58 -25.99
C ALA A 208 -0.14 13.93 -26.31
N LEU A 209 -0.55 15.20 -26.13
CA LEU A 209 -1.89 15.67 -26.49
C LEU A 209 -2.18 15.44 -27.99
N GLN A 210 -1.22 15.72 -28.87
CA GLN A 210 -1.35 15.44 -30.30
C GLN A 210 -1.52 13.94 -30.59
N GLN A 211 -0.76 13.08 -29.90
CA GLN A 211 -0.89 11.63 -30.02
C GLN A 211 -2.25 11.11 -29.53
N MET A 212 -2.81 11.76 -28.50
CA MET A 212 -4.18 11.51 -28.01
C MET A 212 -5.26 12.04 -28.97
N GLY A 213 -4.90 12.80 -30.00
CA GLY A 213 -5.84 13.46 -30.90
C GLY A 213 -6.55 14.68 -30.28
N LEU A 214 -5.94 15.30 -29.26
CA LEU A 214 -6.46 16.48 -28.58
C LEU A 214 -5.76 17.75 -29.07
N ASP A 215 -6.57 18.78 -29.30
CA ASP A 215 -6.07 20.14 -29.52
C ASP A 215 -5.73 20.78 -28.15
N PRO A 216 -4.52 21.31 -27.94
CA PRO A 216 -4.17 22.05 -26.72
C PRO A 216 -5.17 23.16 -26.34
N GLU A 217 -5.83 23.80 -27.31
CA GLU A 217 -6.88 24.80 -27.05
C GLU A 217 -8.09 24.22 -26.30
N GLN A 218 -8.29 22.91 -26.32
CA GLN A 218 -9.40 22.21 -25.66
C GLN A 218 -9.01 21.64 -24.29
N VAL A 219 -7.77 21.84 -23.84
CA VAL A 219 -7.23 21.22 -22.63
C VAL A 219 -7.17 22.23 -21.48
N ARG A 220 -7.64 21.82 -20.30
CA ARG A 220 -7.50 22.57 -19.05
C ARG A 220 -6.13 22.36 -18.42
N ASN A 221 -5.73 21.11 -18.28
CA ASN A 221 -4.45 20.71 -17.73
C ASN A 221 -4.12 19.28 -18.17
N ALA A 222 -2.85 18.91 -18.22
CA ALA A 222 -2.41 17.57 -18.60
C ALA A 222 -1.09 17.21 -17.92
N THR A 223 -0.84 15.92 -17.74
CA THR A 223 0.43 15.41 -17.23
C THR A 223 0.87 14.17 -17.98
N VAL A 224 2.18 14.03 -18.12
CA VAL A 224 2.84 12.85 -18.69
C VAL A 224 3.75 12.26 -17.63
N PHE A 225 3.68 10.96 -17.43
CA PHE A 225 4.50 10.27 -16.44
C PHE A 225 4.87 8.86 -16.88
N THR A 226 6.04 8.41 -16.44
CA THR A 226 6.52 7.05 -16.68
C THR A 226 6.23 6.17 -15.47
N VAL A 227 5.68 4.99 -15.71
CA VAL A 227 5.38 3.99 -14.67
C VAL A 227 6.64 3.17 -14.38
N ARG A 228 6.92 2.90 -13.10
CA ARG A 228 8.07 2.06 -12.67
C ARG A 228 8.12 0.74 -13.44
N ASP A 229 9.33 0.24 -13.62
CA ASP A 229 9.57 -1.12 -14.10
C ASP A 229 8.94 -2.17 -13.16
N ARG A 230 8.46 -3.26 -13.75
CA ARG A 230 7.77 -4.32 -13.01
C ARG A 230 8.72 -5.11 -12.12
N ALA A 231 9.94 -5.39 -12.58
CA ALA A 231 10.92 -6.15 -11.82
C ALA A 231 11.45 -5.33 -10.64
N GLU A 232 11.66 -4.01 -10.81
CA GLU A 232 11.98 -3.10 -9.70
C GLU A 232 10.96 -3.22 -8.55
N VAL A 233 9.67 -3.28 -8.88
CA VAL A 233 8.60 -3.31 -7.88
C VAL A 233 8.40 -4.70 -7.27
N LEU A 234 8.46 -5.77 -8.07
CA LEU A 234 8.05 -7.11 -7.62
C LEU A 234 9.19 -7.99 -7.13
N THR A 235 10.41 -7.80 -7.65
CA THR A 235 11.55 -8.68 -7.31
C THR A 235 11.89 -8.64 -5.82
N PRO A 236 11.98 -7.46 -5.15
CA PRO A 236 12.39 -7.41 -3.74
C PRO A 236 11.52 -8.26 -2.82
N ILE A 237 10.18 -8.17 -2.96
CA ILE A 237 9.27 -8.95 -2.13
C ILE A 237 9.23 -10.43 -2.51
N ARG A 238 9.39 -10.77 -3.80
CA ARG A 238 9.49 -12.16 -4.26
C ARG A 238 10.70 -12.85 -3.63
N THR A 239 11.87 -12.20 -3.70
CA THR A 239 13.10 -12.72 -3.11
C THR A 239 12.96 -12.98 -1.61
N LEU A 240 12.34 -12.07 -0.85
CA LEU A 240 12.14 -12.29 0.58
C LEU A 240 11.14 -13.41 0.88
N VAL A 241 10.04 -13.51 0.12
CA VAL A 241 9.07 -14.60 0.26
C VAL A 241 9.71 -15.96 -0.07
N GLU A 242 10.46 -16.05 -1.16
CA GLU A 242 11.20 -17.26 -1.57
C GLU A 242 12.22 -17.66 -0.50
N ARG A 243 13.11 -16.73 -0.09
CA ARG A 243 14.11 -16.96 0.96
C ARG A 243 13.47 -17.44 2.27
N THR A 244 12.33 -16.87 2.65
CA THR A 244 11.61 -17.27 3.85
C THR A 244 11.02 -18.66 3.68
N PHE A 245 10.32 -18.93 2.58
CA PHE A 245 9.72 -20.24 2.33
C PHE A 245 10.76 -21.38 2.25
N GLU A 246 11.97 -21.11 1.78
CA GLU A 246 13.08 -22.07 1.72
C GLU A 246 13.71 -22.36 3.09
N SER A 247 13.51 -21.49 4.08
CA SER A 247 14.09 -21.62 5.43
C SER A 247 13.26 -22.53 6.33
N ASP A 248 13.83 -23.00 7.45
CA ASP A 248 13.08 -23.78 8.43
C ASP A 248 12.21 -22.86 9.32
N HIS A 249 10.94 -23.25 9.49
CA HIS A 249 9.97 -22.54 10.33
C HIS A 249 9.34 -23.50 11.34
N PRO A 250 10.08 -23.89 12.40
CA PRO A 250 9.60 -24.86 13.38
C PRO A 250 8.39 -24.34 14.15
N VAL A 251 7.60 -25.29 14.65
CA VAL A 251 6.49 -25.04 15.57
C VAL A 251 6.84 -25.52 16.98
N ARG A 252 6.27 -24.88 18.00
CA ARG A 252 6.45 -25.27 19.40
C ARG A 252 5.17 -25.05 20.21
N ASN A 253 5.20 -25.54 21.46
CA ASN A 253 4.15 -25.31 22.46
C ASN A 253 2.75 -25.73 21.96
N LEU A 254 2.69 -26.85 21.22
CA LEU A 254 1.45 -27.39 20.69
C LEU A 254 0.51 -27.83 21.80
N GLN A 255 -0.74 -27.38 21.71
CA GLN A 255 -1.84 -27.80 22.58
C GLN A 255 -3.00 -28.25 21.71
N VAL A 256 -3.64 -29.35 22.10
CA VAL A 256 -4.76 -29.95 21.37
C VAL A 256 -6.01 -29.91 22.23
N ASP A 257 -7.01 -29.15 21.79
CA ASP A 257 -8.34 -29.11 22.39
C ASP A 257 -9.34 -29.89 21.52
N TYR A 258 -9.65 -31.11 21.97
CA TYR A 258 -10.56 -32.01 21.27
C TYR A 258 -12.02 -31.56 21.39
N LYS A 259 -12.73 -31.57 20.26
CA LYS A 259 -14.17 -31.30 20.22
C LYS A 259 -14.95 -32.60 20.30
N SER A 260 -16.20 -32.51 20.79
CA SER A 260 -17.14 -33.65 20.88
C SER A 260 -17.14 -34.50 19.62
N TYR A 261 -17.28 -35.82 19.77
CA TYR A 261 -17.25 -36.76 18.65
C TYR A 261 -18.21 -36.38 17.50
N PHE A 262 -19.38 -35.83 17.84
CA PHE A 262 -20.43 -35.46 16.89
C PHE A 262 -20.25 -34.05 16.26
N SER A 263 -19.29 -33.26 16.73
CA SER A 263 -18.97 -31.94 16.19
C SER A 263 -18.52 -32.03 14.72
N ARG A 264 -18.70 -30.94 13.96
CA ARG A 264 -18.08 -30.79 12.62
C ARG A 264 -16.57 -30.68 12.69
N LYS A 265 -16.05 -30.20 13.81
CA LYS A 265 -14.62 -30.03 14.10
C LYS A 265 -14.14 -31.23 14.94
N ALA A 266 -12.95 -31.75 14.67
CA ALA A 266 -12.33 -32.82 15.45
C ALA A 266 -11.51 -32.26 16.62
N ALA A 267 -10.67 -31.27 16.34
CA ALA A 267 -9.80 -30.64 17.33
C ALA A 267 -9.48 -29.19 16.92
N LEU A 268 -9.13 -28.39 17.92
CA LEU A 268 -8.42 -27.13 17.74
C LEU A 268 -7.00 -27.32 18.26
N ILE A 269 -6.01 -27.13 17.39
CA ILE A 269 -4.59 -27.08 17.76
C ILE A 269 -4.16 -25.63 17.84
N THR A 270 -3.44 -25.28 18.89
CA THR A 270 -2.78 -23.98 19.04
C THR A 270 -1.31 -24.19 19.32
N GLY A 271 -0.48 -23.27 18.88
CA GLY A 271 0.95 -23.27 19.19
C GLY A 271 1.58 -21.98 18.74
N GLU A 272 2.90 -21.98 18.67
CA GLU A 272 3.68 -20.88 18.07
C GLU A 272 4.46 -21.42 16.88
N LEU A 273 4.59 -20.61 15.83
CA LEU A 273 5.51 -20.85 14.71
C LEU A 273 6.56 -19.75 14.66
N LEU A 274 7.76 -20.11 14.22
CA LEU A 274 8.83 -19.16 13.98
C LEU A 274 8.58 -18.42 12.65
N THR A 275 8.60 -17.09 12.65
CA THR A 275 8.65 -16.26 11.44
C THR A 275 9.94 -15.41 11.40
N HIS A 276 10.26 -14.91 10.22
CA HIS A 276 11.37 -14.00 9.96
C HIS A 276 10.82 -12.57 9.74
N ASN A 277 11.04 -11.69 10.71
CA ASN A 277 10.63 -10.30 10.65
C ASN A 277 11.73 -9.44 10.02
N TYR A 278 11.50 -8.90 8.83
CA TYR A 278 12.44 -8.06 8.08
C TYR A 278 12.21 -6.56 8.30
N ARG A 279 11.31 -6.17 9.21
CA ARG A 279 11.04 -4.77 9.48
C ARG A 279 12.19 -4.11 10.25
N ARG A 280 12.54 -2.90 9.85
CA ARG A 280 13.48 -2.01 10.54
C ARG A 280 12.89 -1.56 11.88
N GLU A 281 13.67 -0.80 12.65
CA GLU A 281 13.24 -0.21 13.93
C GLU A 281 12.80 -1.28 14.93
N GLU A 282 13.66 -2.27 15.19
CA GLU A 282 13.33 -3.37 16.12
C GLU A 282 12.07 -4.15 15.70
N GLY A 283 11.88 -4.31 14.39
CA GLY A 283 10.81 -5.14 13.86
C GLY A 283 9.45 -4.47 13.74
N VAL A 284 9.34 -3.13 13.84
CA VAL A 284 8.02 -2.44 13.75
C VAL A 284 7.87 -1.52 12.54
N GLY A 285 8.96 -1.09 11.90
CA GLY A 285 8.95 -0.10 10.82
C GLY A 285 8.77 -0.69 9.41
N LEU A 286 9.35 -0.01 8.41
CA LEU A 286 9.37 -0.47 7.02
C LEU A 286 10.18 -1.77 6.88
N VAL A 287 9.78 -2.64 5.94
CA VAL A 287 10.57 -3.83 5.57
C VAL A 287 11.90 -3.41 4.91
N ASP A 288 12.99 -4.01 5.36
CA ASP A 288 14.29 -3.94 4.69
C ASP A 288 14.42 -5.12 3.72
N PHE A 289 14.28 -4.86 2.43
CA PHE A 289 14.34 -5.89 1.40
C PHE A 289 15.72 -6.54 1.23
N ASN A 290 16.78 -5.89 1.73
CA ASN A 290 18.16 -6.38 1.63
C ASN A 290 18.74 -6.75 3.00
N GLY A 291 17.98 -6.54 4.07
CA GLY A 291 18.43 -6.73 5.45
C GLY A 291 18.37 -8.18 5.91
N ASP A 292 18.94 -8.39 7.10
CA ASP A 292 18.73 -9.60 7.87
C ASP A 292 17.38 -9.56 8.61
N TYR A 293 16.88 -10.73 8.99
CA TYR A 293 15.65 -10.85 9.73
C TYR A 293 15.89 -10.96 11.24
N GLN A 294 14.85 -10.65 12.00
CA GLN A 294 14.72 -11.01 13.40
C GLN A 294 13.79 -12.20 13.54
N GLU A 295 14.21 -13.21 14.28
CA GLU A 295 13.36 -14.33 14.65
C GLU A 295 12.22 -13.86 15.55
N GLN A 296 10.99 -14.21 15.20
CA GLN A 296 9.80 -13.90 15.99
C GLN A 296 8.91 -15.14 16.08
N TRP A 297 8.57 -15.55 17.30
CA TRP A 297 7.58 -16.61 17.51
C TRP A 297 6.19 -16.00 17.53
N ILE A 298 5.32 -16.45 16.63
CA ILE A 298 3.95 -15.95 16.51
C ILE A 298 2.93 -17.05 16.80
N PRO A 299 1.86 -16.77 17.55
CA PRO A 299 0.82 -17.75 17.80
C PRO A 299 0.02 -18.10 16.54
N PHE A 300 -0.31 -19.39 16.38
CA PHE A 300 -1.20 -19.87 15.31
C PHE A 300 -2.39 -20.67 15.87
N ARG A 301 -3.39 -20.86 15.02
CA ARG A 301 -4.54 -21.74 15.26
C ARG A 301 -4.72 -22.68 14.07
N LEU A 302 -4.94 -23.96 14.34
CA LEU A 302 -5.28 -24.98 13.35
C LEU A 302 -6.57 -25.70 13.79
N THR A 303 -7.64 -25.54 13.03
CA THR A 303 -8.88 -26.30 13.25
C THR A 303 -8.92 -27.52 12.34
N LEU A 304 -8.93 -28.72 12.92
CA LEU A 304 -9.11 -29.97 12.17
C LEU A 304 -10.60 -30.28 11.98
N PRO A 305 -11.03 -30.67 10.77
CA PRO A 305 -12.39 -31.10 10.50
C PRO A 305 -12.61 -32.51 11.06
N ARG A 306 -13.87 -32.90 11.26
CA ARG A 306 -14.23 -34.30 11.58
C ARG A 306 -13.77 -35.27 10.49
N ALA A 307 -13.67 -34.82 9.24
CA ALA A 307 -13.18 -35.61 8.13
C ALA A 307 -11.78 -36.20 8.41
N ALA A 308 -10.91 -35.49 9.13
CA ALA A 308 -9.58 -35.99 9.52
C ALA A 308 -9.65 -37.34 10.25
N ARG A 309 -10.60 -37.50 11.17
CA ARG A 309 -10.84 -38.78 11.90
C ARG A 309 -11.26 -39.94 11.00
N ASN A 310 -11.92 -39.66 9.89
CA ASN A 310 -12.65 -40.67 9.12
C ASN A 310 -11.95 -41.03 7.80
N GLU A 311 -11.34 -40.02 7.19
CA GLU A 311 -10.81 -40.04 5.84
C GLU A 311 -9.28 -39.93 5.82
N GLY A 312 -8.66 -39.55 6.95
CA GLY A 312 -7.21 -39.29 7.06
C GLY A 312 -6.88 -37.86 6.64
N SER A 313 -5.79 -37.70 5.88
CA SER A 313 -5.23 -36.40 5.53
C SER A 313 -6.21 -35.49 4.77
N VAL A 314 -6.50 -34.32 5.33
CA VAL A 314 -7.43 -33.35 4.74
C VAL A 314 -6.73 -32.10 4.16
N PRO A 315 -7.28 -31.47 3.11
CA PRO A 315 -6.75 -30.21 2.61
C PRO A 315 -6.82 -29.08 3.66
N VAL A 316 -5.99 -28.06 3.48
CA VAL A 316 -5.86 -26.94 4.43
C VAL A 316 -6.18 -25.60 3.77
N ALA A 317 -6.97 -24.77 4.43
CA ALA A 317 -7.19 -23.38 4.04
C ALA A 317 -6.49 -22.44 5.02
N PHE A 318 -5.57 -21.62 4.53
CA PHE A 318 -5.10 -20.44 5.26
C PHE A 318 -6.23 -19.43 5.39
N TYR A 319 -6.47 -18.92 6.59
CA TYR A 319 -7.42 -17.85 6.84
C TYR A 319 -6.70 -16.55 7.16
N ALA A 320 -6.92 -15.55 6.32
CA ALA A 320 -6.47 -14.18 6.47
C ALA A 320 -7.63 -13.30 6.98
N HIS A 321 -7.48 -12.76 8.19
CA HIS A 321 -8.53 -12.02 8.89
C HIS A 321 -8.70 -10.58 8.40
N GLY A 322 -9.80 -9.92 8.75
CA GLY A 322 -10.06 -8.51 8.40
C GLY A 322 -9.28 -7.50 9.25
N LEU A 323 -9.39 -6.22 8.90
CA LEU A 323 -8.79 -5.10 9.66
C LEU A 323 -9.40 -5.05 11.07
N GLY A 324 -8.55 -4.96 12.10
CA GLY A 324 -9.00 -4.90 13.49
C GLY A 324 -9.47 -6.23 14.08
N ALA A 325 -9.45 -7.30 13.29
CA ALA A 325 -9.72 -8.66 13.73
C ALA A 325 -8.44 -9.37 14.21
N SER A 326 -8.55 -10.66 14.45
CA SER A 326 -7.45 -11.56 14.80
C SER A 326 -7.69 -12.96 14.24
N LYS A 327 -6.71 -13.84 14.35
CA LYS A 327 -6.81 -15.26 13.99
C LYS A 327 -7.98 -15.97 14.66
N GLU A 328 -8.39 -15.57 15.86
CA GLU A 328 -9.56 -16.15 16.57
C GLU A 328 -10.89 -15.85 15.86
N THR A 329 -10.93 -14.90 14.93
CA THR A 329 -12.13 -14.67 14.11
C THR A 329 -12.38 -15.76 13.07
N ASP A 330 -11.46 -16.73 12.95
CA ASP A 330 -11.64 -17.94 12.17
C ASP A 330 -12.82 -18.80 12.62
N LEU A 331 -13.44 -18.55 13.78
CA LEU A 331 -14.50 -19.40 14.33
C LEU A 331 -15.64 -19.73 13.35
N LEU A 332 -16.07 -18.74 12.56
CA LEU A 332 -17.13 -18.88 11.56
C LEU A 332 -16.62 -19.61 10.31
N VAL A 333 -15.50 -19.14 9.75
CA VAL A 333 -14.89 -19.70 8.54
C VAL A 333 -14.45 -21.15 8.76
N GLY A 334 -13.82 -21.42 9.90
CA GLY A 334 -13.41 -22.75 10.32
C GLY A 334 -14.57 -23.71 10.58
N ASP A 335 -15.79 -23.25 10.91
CA ASP A 335 -16.96 -24.14 10.94
C ASP A 335 -17.44 -24.50 9.53
N GLN A 336 -17.46 -23.53 8.62
CA GLN A 336 -17.82 -23.75 7.23
C GLN A 336 -16.83 -24.70 6.56
N ASN A 337 -15.53 -24.45 6.68
CA ASN A 337 -14.46 -25.30 6.17
C ASN A 337 -14.52 -26.70 6.79
N ALA A 338 -14.76 -26.80 8.10
CA ALA A 338 -14.91 -28.10 8.75
C ALA A 338 -16.12 -28.90 8.22
N GLY A 339 -17.21 -28.22 7.84
CA GLY A 339 -18.35 -28.82 7.15
C GLY A 339 -18.03 -29.33 5.75
N LEU A 340 -17.00 -28.78 5.10
CA LEU A 340 -16.49 -29.19 3.79
C LEU A 340 -15.34 -30.20 3.89
N GLY A 341 -14.92 -30.60 5.09
CA GLY A 341 -13.78 -31.49 5.29
C GLY A 341 -12.42 -30.81 5.10
N ILE A 342 -12.35 -29.49 5.25
CA ILE A 342 -11.13 -28.69 5.07
C ILE A 342 -10.63 -28.20 6.44
N ALA A 343 -9.35 -28.37 6.72
CA ALA A 343 -8.70 -27.79 7.90
C ALA A 343 -8.50 -26.29 7.73
N THR A 344 -8.53 -25.51 8.81
CA THR A 344 -8.32 -24.05 8.77
C THR A 344 -7.11 -23.66 9.57
N PHE A 345 -6.14 -22.99 8.95
CA PHE A 345 -4.91 -22.51 9.57
C PHE A 345 -4.89 -20.98 9.61
N SER A 346 -4.71 -20.40 10.80
CA SER A 346 -4.87 -18.96 11.02
C SER A 346 -3.69 -18.39 11.81
N VAL A 347 -3.16 -17.26 11.35
CA VAL A 347 -2.14 -16.44 12.04
C VAL A 347 -2.60 -14.98 12.10
N ASP A 348 -2.06 -14.22 13.05
CA ASP A 348 -2.29 -12.78 13.13
C ASP A 348 -1.37 -12.04 12.16
N PHE A 349 -1.92 -11.03 11.48
CA PHE A 349 -1.10 -10.03 10.78
C PHE A 349 -0.24 -9.26 11.79
N PRO A 350 0.86 -8.62 11.35
CA PRO A 350 1.53 -7.66 12.21
C PRO A 350 0.54 -6.62 12.74
N ASN A 351 0.76 -6.14 13.96
CA ASN A 351 -0.10 -5.14 14.62
C ASN A 351 -1.54 -5.60 14.93
N HIS A 352 -1.84 -6.90 14.80
CA HIS A 352 -3.14 -7.49 15.12
C HIS A 352 -3.04 -8.59 16.18
N GLY A 353 -4.17 -8.88 16.81
CA GLY A 353 -4.34 -10.00 17.74
C GLY A 353 -3.24 -10.11 18.81
N ALA A 354 -2.70 -11.31 18.97
CA ALA A 354 -1.77 -11.64 20.04
C ALA A 354 -0.36 -11.06 19.85
N ARG A 355 -0.02 -10.60 18.64
CA ARG A 355 1.30 -10.00 18.33
C ARG A 355 1.28 -8.48 18.26
N ALA A 356 0.11 -7.85 18.45
CA ALA A 356 -0.06 -6.41 18.31
C ALA A 356 0.91 -5.58 19.15
N GLU A 357 1.11 -5.94 20.43
CA GLU A 357 2.03 -5.21 21.32
C GLU A 357 3.48 -5.32 20.85
N ALA A 358 3.95 -6.55 20.56
CA ALA A 358 5.31 -6.82 20.08
C ALA A 358 5.60 -6.13 18.73
N ASP A 359 4.59 -5.94 17.90
CA ASP A 359 4.74 -5.27 16.60
C ASP A 359 4.60 -3.74 16.67
N GLY A 360 4.60 -3.15 17.87
CA GLY A 360 4.55 -1.70 18.04
C GLY A 360 3.14 -1.13 18.18
N GLY A 361 2.18 -1.91 18.68
CA GLY A 361 0.83 -1.49 19.01
C GLY A 361 -0.24 -1.96 18.01
N ALA A 362 -1.49 -1.92 18.46
CA ALA A 362 -2.64 -2.33 17.65
C ALA A 362 -2.85 -1.42 16.44
N VAL A 363 -3.29 -2.00 15.32
CA VAL A 363 -3.47 -1.33 14.02
C VAL A 363 -4.20 0.02 14.10
N PHE A 364 -5.32 0.10 14.82
CA PHE A 364 -6.07 1.37 14.92
C PHE A 364 -5.35 2.43 15.74
N SER A 365 -4.47 2.05 16.67
CA SER A 365 -3.62 2.97 17.43
C SER A 365 -2.40 3.46 16.64
N ASN A 366 -2.20 2.92 15.45
CA ASN A 366 -1.12 3.28 14.55
C ASN A 366 -1.59 4.13 13.35
N LEU A 367 -2.90 4.40 13.23
CA LEU A 367 -3.49 5.29 12.22
C LEU A 367 -3.23 6.78 12.52
N VAL A 368 -1.96 7.14 12.69
CA VAL A 368 -1.46 8.51 12.86
C VAL A 368 -0.20 8.68 12.02
N ILE A 369 0.09 9.91 11.58
CA ILE A 369 1.15 10.19 10.61
C ILE A 369 2.52 9.68 11.11
N ASP A 370 2.84 9.91 12.38
CA ASP A 370 4.10 9.47 13.01
C ASP A 370 4.35 7.95 12.94
N LYS A 371 3.32 7.16 12.69
CA LYS A 371 3.37 5.69 12.69
C LYS A 371 3.06 5.08 11.32
N VAL A 372 2.99 5.88 10.26
CA VAL A 372 2.66 5.40 8.91
C VAL A 372 3.59 4.28 8.42
N THR A 373 4.87 4.28 8.84
CA THR A 373 5.83 3.22 8.50
C THR A 373 5.44 1.86 9.05
N ARG A 374 4.73 1.81 10.19
CA ARG A 374 4.24 0.55 10.78
C ARG A 374 3.16 -0.08 9.92
N GLU A 375 2.25 0.74 9.40
CA GLU A 375 1.18 0.28 8.51
C GLU A 375 1.73 -0.21 7.17
N ILE A 376 2.67 0.54 6.57
CA ILE A 376 3.34 0.14 5.33
C ILE A 376 4.16 -1.14 5.54
N GLY A 377 4.89 -1.21 6.66
CA GLY A 377 5.66 -2.38 7.08
C GLY A 377 4.79 -3.61 7.28
N MET A 378 3.66 -3.47 7.99
CA MET A 378 2.68 -4.54 8.22
C MET A 378 2.17 -5.13 6.89
N MET A 379 1.71 -4.28 5.97
CA MET A 379 1.17 -4.73 4.68
C MET A 379 2.19 -5.54 3.87
N THR A 380 3.47 -5.17 3.98
CA THR A 380 4.57 -5.86 3.27
C THR A 380 4.97 -7.15 3.99
N GLN A 381 5.25 -7.07 5.30
CA GLN A 381 5.69 -8.18 6.14
C GLN A 381 4.68 -9.32 6.21
N ASN A 382 3.38 -9.03 6.11
CA ASN A 382 2.33 -10.07 6.07
C ASN A 382 2.62 -11.18 5.03
N ASN A 383 3.09 -10.82 3.84
CA ASN A 383 3.35 -11.82 2.78
C ASN A 383 4.48 -12.78 3.19
N ILE A 384 5.46 -12.25 3.92
CA ILE A 384 6.60 -13.01 4.44
C ILE A 384 6.13 -13.93 5.58
N ASP A 385 5.27 -13.43 6.46
CA ASP A 385 4.72 -14.22 7.56
C ASP A 385 3.85 -15.39 7.06
N PHE A 386 3.09 -15.20 5.97
CA PHE A 386 2.37 -16.31 5.34
C PHE A 386 3.30 -17.31 4.65
N ALA A 387 4.43 -16.87 4.09
CA ALA A 387 5.45 -17.79 3.58
C ALA A 387 6.01 -18.68 4.68
N ALA A 388 6.34 -18.09 5.84
CA ALA A 388 6.77 -18.81 7.03
C ALA A 388 5.69 -19.76 7.54
N ALA A 389 4.43 -19.30 7.61
CA ALA A 389 3.31 -20.13 8.04
C ALA A 389 3.05 -21.32 7.09
N HIS A 390 3.19 -21.11 5.79
CA HIS A 390 3.09 -22.17 4.79
C HIS A 390 4.20 -23.21 4.96
N LYS A 391 5.43 -22.76 5.14
CA LYS A 391 6.55 -23.67 5.42
C LYS A 391 6.39 -24.41 6.75
N ALA A 392 5.91 -23.74 7.79
CA ALA A 392 5.60 -24.36 9.08
C ALA A 392 4.51 -25.44 8.95
N LEU A 393 3.47 -25.18 8.14
CA LEU A 393 2.41 -26.14 7.83
C LEU A 393 2.98 -27.40 7.17
N ILE A 394 3.86 -27.26 6.18
CA ILE A 394 4.56 -28.38 5.54
C ILE A 394 5.38 -29.17 6.56
N GLY A 395 6.05 -28.48 7.49
CA GLY A 395 6.76 -29.09 8.61
C GLY A 395 5.87 -29.86 9.60
N MET A 396 4.55 -29.66 9.55
CA MET A 396 3.53 -30.40 10.31
C MET A 396 2.82 -31.48 9.47
N SER A 397 3.38 -31.89 8.33
CA SER A 397 2.79 -32.92 7.46
C SER A 397 2.57 -34.27 8.14
N ASP A 398 3.39 -34.63 9.13
CA ASP A 398 3.24 -35.87 9.92
C ASP A 398 2.36 -35.69 11.18
N LEU A 399 1.63 -34.57 11.32
CA LEU A 399 0.75 -34.34 12.46
C LEU A 399 -0.37 -35.39 12.49
N ASP A 400 -0.43 -36.18 13.55
CA ASP A 400 -1.43 -37.22 13.79
C ASP A 400 -1.90 -37.13 15.24
N VAL A 401 -3.05 -36.50 15.45
CA VAL A 401 -3.63 -36.23 16.77
C VAL A 401 -5.07 -36.71 16.89
N VAL A 402 -5.77 -36.98 15.78
CA VAL A 402 -7.12 -37.54 15.81
C VAL A 402 -7.20 -38.81 14.97
N GLY A 403 -8.20 -39.64 15.25
CA GLY A 403 -8.34 -40.91 14.56
C GLY A 403 -9.72 -41.53 14.67
N LYS A 404 -9.94 -42.58 13.87
CA LYS A 404 -11.25 -43.22 13.80
C LYS A 404 -11.59 -43.95 15.10
N TRP A 405 -12.78 -43.68 15.64
CA TRP A 405 -13.26 -44.43 16.80
C TRP A 405 -13.40 -45.93 16.46
N ARG A 406 -12.75 -46.76 17.28
CA ARG A 406 -12.94 -48.21 17.31
C ARG A 406 -13.63 -48.58 18.62
N TRP A 407 -14.52 -49.57 18.59
CA TRP A 407 -15.25 -49.99 19.79
C TRP A 407 -14.25 -50.44 20.88
N GLY A 408 -14.27 -49.77 22.04
CA GLY A 408 -13.28 -49.95 23.11
C GLY A 408 -11.97 -49.16 22.97
N GLY A 409 -11.82 -48.34 21.94
CA GLY A 409 -10.65 -47.51 21.65
C GLY A 409 -10.83 -46.02 21.99
N CYS A 410 -9.73 -45.28 22.02
CA CYS A 410 -9.73 -43.84 22.22
C CYS A 410 -10.14 -43.12 20.91
N TRP A 411 -10.96 -42.07 21.02
CA TRP A 411 -11.40 -41.23 19.88
C TRP A 411 -10.71 -39.86 19.86
N GLN A 412 -9.84 -39.61 20.84
CA GLN A 412 -9.01 -38.40 21.04
C GLN A 412 -7.53 -38.80 21.01
N CYS A 413 -7.15 -39.64 20.05
CA CYS A 413 -5.79 -40.11 19.89
C CYS A 413 -5.42 -40.23 18.42
N ALA A 414 -4.11 -40.22 18.18
CA ALA A 414 -3.48 -40.60 16.94
C ALA A 414 -3.92 -42.00 16.47
N ASP A 415 -4.00 -42.23 15.15
CA ASP A 415 -4.30 -43.54 14.57
C ASP A 415 -3.26 -44.07 13.56
N GLY A 416 -2.13 -43.37 13.44
CA GLY A 416 -1.01 -43.69 12.56
C GLY A 416 -1.15 -43.08 11.16
N VAL A 417 -2.17 -42.25 10.92
CA VAL A 417 -2.42 -41.56 9.66
C VAL A 417 -2.31 -40.05 9.89
N ALA A 418 -1.53 -39.36 9.06
CA ALA A 418 -1.43 -37.91 9.13
C ALA A 418 -2.79 -37.23 8.91
N ASP A 419 -3.10 -36.23 9.73
CA ASP A 419 -4.35 -35.47 9.70
C ASP A 419 -4.40 -34.43 8.57
N LEU A 420 -3.25 -34.01 8.04
CA LEU A 420 -3.13 -32.90 7.09
C LEU A 420 -2.58 -33.35 5.75
N ASP A 421 -3.19 -32.89 4.67
CA ASP A 421 -2.64 -32.95 3.32
C ASP A 421 -2.03 -31.59 2.97
N THR A 422 -0.74 -31.44 3.26
CA THR A 422 0.00 -30.19 3.04
C THR A 422 0.36 -29.96 1.57
N SER A 423 -0.02 -30.88 0.67
CA SER A 423 0.11 -30.67 -0.78
C SER A 423 -1.13 -30.01 -1.39
N ARG A 424 -2.23 -29.90 -0.62
CA ARG A 424 -3.48 -29.25 -1.04
C ARG A 424 -3.82 -28.09 -0.12
N VAL A 425 -3.23 -26.95 -0.42
CA VAL A 425 -3.33 -25.74 0.40
C VAL A 425 -4.04 -24.62 -0.37
N PHE A 426 -5.01 -24.00 0.27
CA PHE A 426 -5.82 -22.91 -0.28
C PHE A 426 -5.65 -21.64 0.55
N MET A 427 -5.89 -20.48 -0.06
CA MET A 427 -5.94 -19.20 0.64
C MET A 427 -7.37 -18.67 0.73
N GLN A 428 -7.82 -18.30 1.93
CA GLN A 428 -9.10 -17.67 2.15
C GLN A 428 -8.93 -16.35 2.90
N GLY A 429 -9.51 -15.28 2.39
CA GLY A 429 -9.39 -13.95 3.00
C GLY A 429 -10.67 -13.14 3.00
N THR A 430 -10.88 -12.38 4.07
CA THR A 430 -12.04 -11.50 4.22
C THR A 430 -11.60 -10.05 4.43
N SER A 431 -12.18 -9.11 3.69
CA SER A 431 -11.88 -7.67 3.81
C SER A 431 -10.37 -7.40 3.62
N LEU A 432 -9.68 -6.81 4.61
CA LEU A 432 -8.21 -6.64 4.58
C LEU A 432 -7.47 -7.96 4.34
N GLY A 433 -7.96 -9.08 4.87
CA GLY A 433 -7.38 -10.39 4.62
C GLY A 433 -7.59 -10.88 3.19
N GLY A 434 -8.63 -10.40 2.50
CA GLY A 434 -8.75 -10.58 1.05
C GLY A 434 -7.70 -9.79 0.28
N VAL A 435 -7.40 -8.56 0.72
CA VAL A 435 -6.37 -7.70 0.12
C VAL A 435 -4.99 -8.29 0.31
N LEU A 436 -4.57 -8.46 1.57
CA LEU A 436 -3.25 -8.95 1.92
C LEU A 436 -3.07 -10.43 1.55
N GLY A 437 -4.13 -11.22 1.68
CA GLY A 437 -4.11 -12.62 1.30
C GLY A 437 -3.97 -12.85 -0.20
N SER A 438 -4.54 -11.96 -1.03
CA SER A 438 -4.36 -12.04 -2.48
C SER A 438 -2.91 -11.76 -2.92
N ALA A 439 -2.19 -10.93 -2.17
CA ALA A 439 -0.78 -10.66 -2.44
C ALA A 439 0.07 -11.91 -2.19
N TYR A 440 -0.10 -12.59 -1.04
CA TYR A 440 0.59 -13.86 -0.80
C TYR A 440 0.14 -14.95 -1.77
N ALA A 441 -1.16 -15.06 -2.07
CA ALA A 441 -1.65 -16.05 -3.05
C ALA A 441 -0.98 -15.91 -4.42
N ALA A 442 -0.63 -14.69 -4.84
CA ALA A 442 0.10 -14.44 -6.08
C ALA A 442 1.63 -14.66 -5.98
N LEU A 443 2.17 -14.75 -4.77
CA LEU A 443 3.60 -14.96 -4.48
C LEU A 443 3.92 -16.39 -4.05
N SER A 444 2.94 -17.14 -3.57
CA SER A 444 3.12 -18.49 -3.04
C SER A 444 3.58 -19.46 -4.15
N PRO A 445 4.48 -20.40 -3.85
CA PRO A 445 5.00 -21.33 -4.85
C PRO A 445 3.97 -22.38 -5.29
N ASP A 446 3.05 -22.79 -4.42
CA ASP A 446 2.26 -24.02 -4.58
C ASP A 446 0.86 -23.99 -3.92
N LEU A 447 0.19 -22.83 -3.87
CA LEU A 447 -1.23 -22.80 -3.48
C LEU A 447 -2.13 -23.32 -4.62
N ASP A 448 -3.07 -24.20 -4.29
CA ASP A 448 -4.02 -24.81 -5.23
C ASP A 448 -5.13 -23.85 -5.67
N GLY A 449 -5.42 -22.83 -4.86
CA GLY A 449 -6.45 -21.85 -5.17
C GLY A 449 -6.71 -20.85 -4.05
N ALA A 450 -7.57 -19.87 -4.33
CA ALA A 450 -7.92 -18.85 -3.35
C ALA A 450 -9.37 -18.37 -3.45
N ILE A 451 -9.94 -17.95 -2.32
CA ILE A 451 -11.28 -17.38 -2.20
C ILE A 451 -11.19 -16.08 -1.38
N PHE A 452 -11.58 -14.96 -2.00
CA PHE A 452 -11.55 -13.65 -1.33
C PHE A 452 -12.95 -13.05 -1.25
N GLN A 453 -13.34 -12.67 -0.04
CA GLN A 453 -14.65 -12.11 0.26
C GLN A 453 -14.51 -10.63 0.61
N VAL A 454 -15.36 -9.80 0.00
CA VAL A 454 -15.40 -8.33 0.21
C VAL A 454 -14.02 -7.67 0.15
N THR A 455 -13.19 -8.13 -0.79
CA THR A 455 -11.85 -7.58 -1.07
C THR A 455 -11.94 -6.29 -1.90
N GLY A 456 -10.82 -5.58 -2.01
CA GLY A 456 -10.67 -4.40 -2.86
C GLY A 456 -9.47 -3.58 -2.45
N VAL A 457 -8.63 -3.21 -3.42
CA VAL A 457 -7.49 -2.30 -3.25
C VAL A 457 -7.83 -0.91 -3.79
N GLY A 458 -7.05 0.10 -3.39
CA GLY A 458 -7.35 1.52 -3.63
C GLY A 458 -7.67 2.25 -2.34
N VAL A 459 -6.91 1.98 -1.27
CA VAL A 459 -7.16 2.52 0.09
C VAL A 459 -7.30 4.04 0.07
N THR A 460 -6.50 4.76 -0.72
CA THR A 460 -6.64 6.22 -0.87
C THR A 460 -8.01 6.60 -1.44
N SER A 461 -8.49 5.91 -2.48
CA SER A 461 -9.86 6.11 -2.98
C SER A 461 -10.93 5.71 -1.97
N ILE A 462 -10.74 4.59 -1.26
CA ILE A 462 -11.72 4.09 -0.29
C ILE A 462 -11.82 5.07 0.86
N LEU A 463 -10.69 5.53 1.40
CA LEU A 463 -10.62 6.52 2.48
C LEU A 463 -11.20 7.87 2.02
N ALA A 464 -10.82 8.37 0.84
CA ALA A 464 -11.32 9.63 0.30
C ALA A 464 -12.84 9.64 0.07
N GLY A 465 -13.44 8.47 -0.17
CA GLY A 465 -14.89 8.30 -0.31
C GLY A 465 -15.60 7.74 0.92
N SER A 466 -14.89 7.47 2.02
CA SER A 466 -15.45 6.79 3.20
C SER A 466 -16.07 7.76 4.18
N ILE A 467 -17.32 7.50 4.56
CA ILE A 467 -18.01 8.19 5.66
C ILE A 467 -17.21 8.06 6.96
N LEU A 468 -16.43 6.98 7.15
CA LEU A 468 -15.59 6.80 8.35
C LEU A 468 -14.53 7.90 8.49
N TRP A 469 -14.07 8.47 7.36
CA TRP A 469 -13.14 9.58 7.34
C TRP A 469 -13.79 10.91 7.75
N ASP A 470 -15.11 11.05 7.56
CA ASP A 470 -15.89 12.22 7.96
C ASP A 470 -16.29 12.22 9.45
N VAL A 471 -16.17 11.08 10.15
CA VAL A 471 -16.52 10.96 11.59
C VAL A 471 -15.31 10.97 12.53
N ALA A 472 -14.10 10.70 12.03
CA ALA A 472 -12.85 11.05 12.73
C ALA A 472 -12.62 12.56 12.70
#